data_AF-A0A1B8YH83-F1
#
_entry.id   AF-A0A1B8YH83-F1
#
_cell.length_a   1.000
_cell.length_b   1.000
_cell.length_c   1.000
_cell.angle_alpha   90.00
_cell.angle_beta   90.00
_cell.angle_gamma   90.00
#
_symmetry.space_group_name_H-M   'P 1'
#
loop_
_entity.id
_entity.type
_entity.pdbx_description
1 polymer ?
#
loop_
_entity_poly.entity_id
_entity_poly.type
_entity_poly.pdbx_seq_one_letter_code
_entity_poly.pdbx_strand_id
1 'polypeptide(L)' 'MNNKYKLIFLAIGSALLTGCAIQSSHDKADTVDVRVLAMNDFHGALKAPGPNKPGGIEQMSTLIKKLKKEQRDCSPP' A
#
# COMPACT_ATOMS: atom_id res chain seq x y z
N MET A 1 28.44 -25.12 7.39
CA MET A 1 26.99 -24.91 7.19
C MET A 1 26.74 -23.95 6.02
N ASN A 2 26.41 -24.50 4.85
CA ASN A 2 25.25 -24.07 4.04
C ASN A 2 25.12 -22.60 3.58
N ASN A 3 26.20 -22.01 3.04
CA ASN A 3 26.16 -20.72 2.32
C ASN A 3 25.18 -20.70 1.13
N LYS A 4 24.86 -21.89 0.59
CA LYS A 4 23.94 -22.09 -0.53
C LYS A 4 22.49 -21.70 -0.20
N TYR A 5 22.09 -21.85 1.06
CA TYR A 5 20.72 -21.59 1.51
C TYR A 5 20.51 -20.12 1.84
N LYS A 6 21.57 -19.44 2.30
CA LYS A 6 21.58 -17.99 2.55
C LYS A 6 21.32 -17.18 1.27
N LEU A 7 21.83 -17.67 0.14
CA LEU A 7 21.58 -17.09 -1.20
C LEU A 7 20.14 -17.29 -1.68
N ILE A 8 19.56 -18.47 -1.42
CA ILE A 8 18.16 -18.76 -1.79
C ILE A 8 17.20 -17.86 -1.00
N PHE A 9 17.43 -17.67 0.30
CA PHE A 9 16.63 -16.76 1.13
C PHE A 9 16.73 -15.30 0.65
N LEU A 10 17.88 -14.87 0.16
CA LEU A 10 18.06 -13.52 -0.39
C LEU A 10 17.27 -13.30 -1.69
N ALA A 11 17.24 -14.33 -2.55
CA ALA A 11 16.54 -14.27 -3.85
C ALA A 11 15.01 -14.33 -3.73
N ILE A 12 14.48 -15.06 -2.75
CA ILE A 12 13.04 -15.10 -2.48
C ILE A 12 12.57 -13.79 -1.83
N GLY A 13 13.42 -13.18 -0.99
CA GLY A 13 13.15 -11.87 -0.38
C GLY A 13 13.03 -10.75 -1.41
N SER A 14 13.90 -10.72 -2.44
CA SER A 14 13.85 -9.69 -3.49
C SER A 14 12.64 -9.81 -4.41
N ALA A 15 12.10 -11.02 -4.62
CA ALA A 15 10.86 -11.22 -5.37
C ALA A 15 9.59 -10.83 -4.58
N LEU A 16 9.66 -10.75 -3.25
CA LEU A 16 8.56 -10.24 -2.41
C LEU A 16 8.61 -8.71 -2.22
N LEU A 17 9.77 -8.08 -2.49
CA LEU A 17 9.90 -6.62 -2.54
C LEU A 17 9.46 -6.01 -3.88
N THR A 18 9.16 -6.81 -4.92
CA THR A 18 8.43 -6.34 -6.11
C THR A 18 6.93 -6.23 -5.83
N GLY A 19 6.57 -5.53 -4.75
CA GLY A 19 5.19 -5.19 -4.37
C GLY A 19 4.45 -4.29 -5.37
N CYS A 20 4.95 -4.13 -6.60
CA CYS A 20 4.13 -3.77 -7.74
C CYS A 20 3.63 -5.08 -8.35
N ALA A 21 2.42 -5.50 -7.96
CA ALA A 21 1.69 -6.53 -8.70
C ALA A 21 1.82 -6.23 -10.20
N ILE A 22 2.29 -7.22 -10.97
CA ILE A 22 2.51 -7.14 -12.41
C ILE A 22 1.24 -6.52 -13.02
N GLN A 23 1.33 -5.26 -13.42
CA GLN A 23 0.27 -4.60 -14.14
C GLN A 23 0.23 -5.32 -15.48
N SER A 24 -0.81 -6.12 -15.68
CA SER A 24 -1.04 -6.85 -16.92
C SER A 24 -0.82 -5.87 -18.07
N SER A 25 0.04 -6.25 -18.99
CA SER A 25 0.36 -5.52 -20.22
C SER A 25 -0.89 -5.44 -21.10
N HIS A 26 -1.80 -4.54 -20.76
CA HIS A 26 -2.83 -4.02 -21.65
C HIS A 26 -2.35 -2.65 -22.12
N ASP A 27 -2.35 -2.44 -23.43
CA ASP A 27 -1.89 -1.22 -24.09
C ASP A 27 -2.41 0.04 -23.37
N LYS A 28 -1.49 0.75 -22.70
CA LYS A 28 -1.75 1.87 -21.78
C LYS A 28 -1.84 3.23 -22.47
N ALA A 29 -2.22 3.32 -23.74
CA ALA A 29 -2.24 4.62 -24.39
C ALA A 29 -3.36 5.54 -23.84
N ASP A 30 -4.49 4.98 -23.37
CA ASP A 30 -5.70 5.76 -23.03
C ASP A 30 -6.39 5.39 -21.70
N THR A 31 -5.72 4.69 -20.77
CA THR A 31 -6.35 4.28 -19.50
C THR A 31 -6.08 5.26 -18.35
N VAL A 32 -7.13 5.78 -17.72
CA VAL A 32 -7.04 6.58 -16.48
C VAL A 32 -7.40 5.71 -15.26
N ASP A 33 -6.46 5.51 -14.33
CA ASP A 33 -6.72 4.86 -13.03
C ASP A 33 -7.22 5.89 -11.99
N VAL A 34 -8.49 5.80 -11.61
CA VAL A 34 -9.10 6.67 -10.60
C VAL A 34 -9.34 5.90 -9.31
N ARG A 35 -8.76 6.38 -8.21
CA ARG A 35 -8.97 5.82 -6.87
C ARG A 35 -9.78 6.78 -6.00
N VAL A 36 -10.93 6.32 -5.54
CA VAL A 36 -11.82 7.09 -4.65
C VAL A 36 -11.62 6.61 -3.22
N LEU A 37 -11.27 7.53 -2.32
CA LEU A 37 -11.18 7.28 -0.89
C LEU A 37 -12.31 8.05 -0.20
N ALA A 38 -13.15 7.34 0.56
CA ALA A 38 -14.28 7.92 1.27
C ALA A 38 -14.35 7.38 2.71
N MET A 39 -14.95 8.17 3.60
CA MET A 39 -15.23 7.79 4.97
C MET A 39 -16.61 8.32 5.36
N ASN A 40 -17.36 7.54 6.13
CA ASN A 40 -18.66 7.89 6.67
C ASN A 40 -18.66 7.79 8.20
N ASP A 41 -19.71 8.31 8.85
CA ASP A 41 -20.01 8.10 10.27
C ASP A 41 -18.86 8.51 11.19
N PHE A 42 -18.21 9.61 10.84
CA PHE A 42 -17.07 10.09 11.61
C PHE A 42 -17.42 10.37 13.07
N HIS A 43 -18.62 10.89 13.35
CA HIS A 43 -19.17 11.12 14.69
C HIS A 43 -18.21 11.76 15.71
N GLY A 44 -17.26 12.59 15.25
CA GLY A 44 -16.30 13.25 16.13
C GLY A 44 -15.20 12.32 16.68
N ALA A 45 -14.99 11.15 16.09
CA ALA A 45 -13.93 10.21 16.48
C ALA A 45 -12.54 10.73 16.09
N LEU A 46 -12.04 11.75 16.79
CA LEU A 46 -10.75 12.38 16.48
C LEU A 46 -9.58 11.42 16.78
N LYS A 47 -9.67 10.67 17.88
CA LYS A 47 -8.66 9.70 18.33
C LYS A 47 -9.21 8.27 18.29
N ALA A 48 -8.30 7.31 18.27
CA ALA A 48 -8.67 5.91 18.44
C ALA A 48 -9.37 5.68 19.80
N PRO A 49 -10.29 4.70 19.89
CA PRO A 49 -11.05 4.43 21.12
C PRO A 49 -10.19 3.81 22.26
N GLY A 50 -8.92 3.51 22.00
CA GLY A 50 -7.98 3.04 22.99
C GLY A 50 -6.62 2.67 22.40
N PRO A 51 -5.63 2.32 23.24
CA PRO A 51 -4.33 1.88 22.79
C PRO A 51 -4.43 0.67 21.85
N ASN A 52 -3.71 0.70 20.73
CA ASN A 52 -3.69 -0.34 19.71
C ASN A 52 -5.05 -0.67 19.08
N LYS A 53 -6.07 0.18 19.27
CA LYS A 53 -7.35 0.04 18.58
C LYS A 53 -7.29 0.82 17.25
N PRO A 54 -7.86 0.27 16.17
CA PRO A 54 -7.98 0.99 14.91
C PRO A 54 -9.04 2.09 15.02
N GLY A 55 -8.87 3.14 14.23
CA GLY A 55 -9.85 4.22 14.09
C GLY A 55 -9.29 5.57 14.51
N GLY A 56 -10.17 6.56 14.59
CA GLY A 56 -9.75 7.94 14.78
C GLY A 56 -9.29 8.60 13.49
N ILE A 57 -9.59 9.88 13.29
CA ILE A 57 -9.08 10.63 12.12
C ILE A 57 -7.55 10.65 12.10
N GLU A 58 -6.90 10.61 13.26
CA GLU A 58 -5.43 10.58 13.36
C GLU A 58 -4.82 9.39 12.59
N GLN A 59 -5.39 8.19 12.76
CA GLN A 59 -4.91 7.00 12.09
C GLN A 59 -5.39 6.96 10.63
N MET A 60 -6.63 7.36 10.36
CA MET A 60 -7.16 7.40 8.99
C MET A 60 -6.38 8.38 8.11
N SER A 61 -5.95 9.52 8.65
CA SER A 61 -5.12 10.50 7.93
C SER A 61 -3.76 9.90 7.51
N THR A 62 -3.18 9.05 8.37
CA THR A 62 -1.93 8.34 8.10
C THR A 62 -2.13 7.31 6.99
N LEU A 63 -3.23 6.55 7.05
CA LEU A 63 -3.60 5.58 6.02
C LEU A 63 -3.83 6.25 4.66
N ILE A 64 -4.61 7.35 4.60
CA ILE A 64 -4.88 8.08 3.36
C ILE A 64 -3.57 8.60 2.72
N LYS A 65 -2.63 9.12 3.54
CA LYS A 65 -1.32 9.55 3.03
C LYS A 65 -0.52 8.39 2.42
N LYS A 66 -0.56 7.22 3.05
CA LYS A 66 0.10 6.02 2.54
C LYS A 66 -0.52 5.56 1.21
N LEU A 67 -1.85 5.47 1.14
CA LEU A 67 -2.56 5.08 -0.08
C LEU A 67 -2.33 6.06 -1.24
N LYS A 68 -2.30 7.37 -0.97
CA LYS A 68 -1.94 8.39 -1.97
C LYS A 68 -0.49 8.29 -2.43
N LYS A 69 0.42 7.85 -1.56
CA LYS A 69 1.82 7.60 -1.93
C LYS A 69 1.91 6.36 -2.83
N GLU A 70 1.26 5.26 -2.45
CA GLU A 70 1.22 4.03 -3.26
C GLU A 70 0.63 4.25 -4.66
N GLN A 71 -0.42 5.07 -4.79
CA GLN A 71 -0.96 5.41 -6.11
C GLN A 71 0.07 6.13 -6.99
N ARG A 72 0.86 7.06 -6.42
CA ARG A 72 1.91 7.77 -7.18
C ARG A 72 3.08 6.87 -7.54
N ASP A 73 3.53 6.05 -6.59
CA ASP A 73 4.71 5.20 -6.75
C ASP A 73 4.44 4.01 -7.70
N CYS A 74 3.17 3.58 -7.83
CA CYS A 74 2.74 2.48 -8.70
C CYS A 74 2.05 2.95 -10.00
N SER A 75 2.02 4.26 -10.28
CA SER A 75 1.55 4.76 -11.58
C SER A 75 2.69 4.70 -12.60
N PRO A 76 2.46 4.19 -13.83
CA PRO A 76 3.44 4.35 -14.92
C PRO A 76 3.69 5.84 -15.19
N PRO A 77 4.90 6.21 -15.67
CA PRO A 77 5.18 7.57 -16.14
C PRO A 77 4.27 7.97 -17.32
#